data_AF-A0A958P2U9-F1
#
_entry.id   AF-A0A958P2U9-F1
#
_cell.length_a   1.000
_cell.length_b   1.000
_cell.length_c   1.000
_cell.angle_alpha   90.00
_cell.angle_beta   90.00
_cell.angle_gamma   90.00
#
_symmetry.space_group_name_H-M   'P 1'
#
loop_
_entity.id
_entity.type
_entity.pdbx_description
1 polymer ?
#
loop_
_entity_poly.entity_id
_entity_poly.type
_entity_poly.pdbx_seq_one_letter_code
_entity_poly.pdbx_strand_id
1 'polypeptide(L)'
;AEGALIAGGTVLGVFPQLELGHEKAHEGLTEFINVQTMAERKQILFDKSDAFLVFPGGLGTLDEVFELITLRLLHETSPNKNLNMHKKPVIFVNTLNFWDPLLESLEIMIQQNFISRSLGQLFQVKEDLKEIVQLLANE
;
A
#
# COMPACT_ATOMS: atom_id res chain seq x y z
N ALA A 1 -8.50 -2.15 -11.55
CA ALA A 1 -9.11 -0.99 -12.25
C ALA A 1 -10.48 -1.35 -12.80
N GLU A 2 -10.59 -2.30 -13.73
CA GLU A 2 -11.85 -2.67 -14.38
C GLU A 2 -13.01 -2.97 -13.42
N GLY A 3 -12.80 -3.79 -12.38
CA GLY A 3 -13.85 -4.11 -11.41
C GLY A 3 -14.42 -2.88 -10.69
N ALA A 4 -13.59 -1.86 -10.40
CA ALA A 4 -14.06 -0.61 -9.81
C ALA A 4 -14.87 0.22 -10.82
N LEU A 5 -14.39 0.30 -12.08
CA LEU A 5 -15.09 1.01 -13.15
C LEU A 5 -16.46 0.40 -13.45
N ILE A 6 -16.55 -0.93 -13.54
CA ILE A 6 -17.81 -1.66 -13.74
C ILE A 6 -18.79 -1.39 -12.59
N ALA A 7 -18.29 -1.27 -11.36
CA ALA A 7 -19.10 -0.94 -10.20
C ALA A 7 -19.46 0.56 -10.10
N GLY A 8 -19.06 1.38 -11.08
CA GLY A 8 -19.33 2.83 -11.10
C GLY A 8 -18.38 3.66 -10.22
N GLY A 9 -17.30 3.07 -9.73
CA GLY A 9 -16.25 3.76 -8.99
C GLY A 9 -15.31 4.55 -9.90
N THR A 10 -14.60 5.51 -9.30
CA THR A 10 -13.57 6.30 -9.99
C THR A 10 -12.20 5.67 -9.81
N VAL A 11 -11.40 5.64 -10.88
CA VAL A 11 -10.02 5.12 -10.84
C VAL A 11 -9.04 6.20 -11.29
N LEU A 12 -8.17 6.60 -10.36
CA LEU A 12 -7.01 7.43 -10.65
C LEU A 12 -5.80 6.54 -10.95
N GLY A 13 -5.18 6.75 -12.11
CA GLY A 13 -3.87 6.19 -12.44
C GLY A 13 -2.75 7.21 -12.24
N VAL A 14 -1.63 6.80 -11.64
CA VAL A 14 -0.41 7.61 -11.52
C VAL A 14 0.74 6.83 -12.15
N PHE A 15 1.37 7.38 -13.18
CA PHE A 15 2.39 6.69 -13.98
C PHE A 15 3.60 7.60 -14.23
N PRO A 16 4.82 7.07 -14.17
CA PRO A 16 5.97 7.82 -14.65
C PRO A 16 5.96 7.90 -16.17
N GLN A 17 6.55 8.95 -16.72
CA GLN A 17 6.67 9.10 -18.18
C GLN A 17 7.42 7.96 -18.86
N LEU A 18 8.37 7.32 -18.17
CA LEU A 18 9.19 6.23 -18.72
C LEU A 18 8.43 4.91 -18.91
N GLU A 19 7.31 4.69 -18.21
CA GLU A 19 6.56 3.41 -18.24
C GLU A 19 5.35 3.45 -19.19
N LEU A 20 4.94 4.64 -19.64
CA LEU A 20 3.83 4.85 -20.59
C LEU A 20 3.97 4.05 -21.91
N GLY A 21 5.20 3.73 -22.32
CA GLY A 21 5.48 2.94 -23.51
C GLY A 21 5.43 1.42 -23.30
N HIS A 22 5.49 0.95 -22.06
CA HIS A 22 5.62 -0.47 -21.70
C HIS A 22 4.39 -0.99 -20.97
N GLU A 23 3.74 -0.17 -20.14
CA GLU A 23 2.48 -0.49 -19.48
C GLU A 23 1.34 0.18 -20.26
N LYS A 24 0.47 -0.63 -20.87
CA LYS A 24 -0.80 -0.12 -21.39
C LYS A 24 -1.62 0.38 -20.20
N ALA A 25 -1.64 1.69 -19.98
CA ALA A 25 -2.59 2.30 -19.07
C ALA A 25 -3.99 1.82 -19.44
N HIS A 26 -4.78 1.43 -18.44
CA HIS A 26 -6.11 0.87 -18.67
C HIS A 26 -6.98 1.88 -19.44
N GLU A 27 -7.49 1.50 -20.61
CA GLU A 27 -8.43 2.31 -21.37
C GLU A 27 -9.71 2.45 -20.52
N GLY A 28 -9.98 3.63 -19.97
CA GLY A 28 -11.12 3.87 -19.08
C GLY A 28 -10.79 4.38 -17.67
N LEU A 29 -9.53 4.71 -17.37
CA LEU A 29 -9.23 5.47 -16.14
C LEU A 29 -10.03 6.77 -16.09
N THR A 30 -10.57 7.10 -14.91
CA THR A 30 -11.34 8.32 -14.68
C THR A 30 -10.42 9.55 -14.64
N GLU A 31 -9.26 9.38 -14.01
CA GLU A 31 -8.23 10.40 -13.90
C GLU A 31 -6.85 9.80 -14.12
N PHE A 32 -5.93 10.64 -14.55
CA PHE A 32 -4.59 10.20 -14.91
C PHE A 32 -3.56 11.29 -14.61
N ILE A 33 -2.51 10.93 -13.87
CA ILE A 33 -1.40 11.82 -13.50
C ILE A 33 -0.09 11.23 -14.02
N ASN A 34 0.59 12.01 -14.86
CA ASN A 34 1.94 11.72 -15.30
C ASN A 34 2.97 12.37 -14.40
N VAL A 35 3.96 11.60 -13.97
CA VAL A 35 5.07 12.07 -13.15
C VAL A 35 6.41 11.79 -13.82
N GLN A 36 7.49 12.40 -13.32
CA GLN A 36 8.82 12.22 -13.89
C GLN A 36 9.57 11.02 -13.29
N THR A 37 9.25 10.67 -12.04
CA THR A 37 10.03 9.67 -11.29
C THR A 37 9.13 8.72 -10.49
N MET A 38 9.68 7.55 -10.15
CA MET A 38 9.05 6.61 -9.21
C MET A 38 8.78 7.21 -7.84
N ALA A 39 9.71 8.02 -7.32
CA ALA A 39 9.55 8.67 -6.02
C ALA A 39 8.35 9.62 -6.02
N GLU A 40 8.21 10.43 -7.08
CA GLU A 40 7.06 11.31 -7.26
C GLU A 40 5.75 10.50 -7.39
N ARG A 41 5.77 9.39 -8.14
CA ARG A 41 4.61 8.49 -8.26
C ARG A 41 4.15 8.01 -6.88
N LYS A 42 5.08 7.45 -6.10
CA LYS A 42 4.81 6.90 -4.77
C LYS A 42 4.32 7.98 -3.80
N GLN A 43 4.89 9.19 -3.86
CA GLN A 43 4.42 10.33 -3.07
C GLN A 43 2.98 10.72 -3.40
N ILE A 44 2.62 10.83 -4.68
CA ILE A 44 1.25 11.18 -5.08
C ILE A 44 0.26 10.10 -4.65
N LEU A 45 0.60 8.82 -4.83
CA LEU A 45 -0.22 7.71 -4.34
C LEU A 45 -0.39 7.79 -2.83
N PHE A 46 0.67 8.11 -2.10
CA PHE A 46 0.60 8.27 -0.65
C PHE A 46 -0.31 9.43 -0.23
N ASP A 47 -0.17 10.59 -0.86
CA ASP A 47 -0.90 11.80 -0.50
C ASP A 47 -2.40 11.68 -0.81
N LYS A 48 -2.75 11.04 -1.94
CA LYS A 48 -4.13 10.90 -2.41
C LYS A 48 -4.88 9.69 -1.85
N SER A 49 -4.21 8.79 -1.13
CA SER A 49 -4.86 7.61 -0.54
C SER A 49 -5.26 7.88 0.90
N ASP A 50 -6.43 7.40 1.33
CA ASP A 50 -6.79 7.36 2.76
C ASP A 50 -6.38 6.04 3.41
N ALA A 51 -6.25 4.98 2.60
CA ALA A 51 -5.85 3.64 3.01
C ALA A 51 -5.06 2.94 1.89
N PHE A 52 -4.28 1.91 2.27
CA PHE A 52 -3.51 1.09 1.35
C PHE A 52 -3.94 -0.37 1.47
N LEU A 53 -4.40 -0.95 0.35
CA LEU A 53 -4.71 -2.37 0.24
C LEU A 53 -3.63 -3.08 -0.57
N VAL A 54 -3.00 -4.09 0.04
CA VAL A 54 -1.87 -4.82 -0.52
C VAL A 54 -2.37 -6.19 -0.98
N PHE A 55 -2.80 -6.23 -2.24
CA PHE A 55 -3.23 -7.46 -2.91
C PHE A 55 -2.03 -8.31 -3.32
N PRO A 56 -2.21 -9.65 -3.49
CA PRO A 56 -1.16 -10.53 -3.98
C PRO A 56 -0.39 -9.95 -5.17
N GLY A 57 0.94 -9.89 -5.03
CA GLY A 57 1.79 -9.18 -5.97
C GLY A 57 3.26 -9.58 -5.86
N GLY A 58 4.07 -9.04 -6.75
CA GLY A 58 5.51 -9.33 -6.85
C GLY A 58 6.39 -8.25 -6.22
N LEU A 59 7.62 -8.14 -6.71
CA LEU A 59 8.62 -7.20 -6.19
C LEU A 59 8.17 -5.73 -6.23
N GLY A 60 7.43 -5.31 -7.26
CA GLY A 60 6.90 -3.94 -7.32
C GLY A 60 5.94 -3.63 -6.17
N THR A 61 5.04 -4.56 -5.87
CA THR A 61 4.13 -4.45 -4.70
C THR A 61 4.90 -4.42 -3.39
N LEU A 62 5.97 -5.23 -3.28
CA LEU A 62 6.83 -5.26 -2.10
C LEU A 62 7.63 -3.96 -1.93
N ASP A 63 8.17 -3.38 -3.02
CA ASP A 63 8.87 -2.09 -2.99
C ASP A 63 7.97 -0.99 -2.42
N GLU A 64 6.75 -0.88 -2.96
CA GLU A 64 5.79 0.13 -2.53
C GLU A 64 5.37 -0.05 -1.06
N VAL A 65 4.99 -1.27 -0.65
CA VAL A 65 4.51 -1.49 0.72
C VAL A 65 5.63 -1.36 1.75
N PHE A 66 6.85 -1.83 1.46
CA PHE A 66 7.95 -1.73 2.42
C PHE A 66 8.47 -0.31 2.55
N GLU A 67 8.41 0.51 1.49
CA GLU A 67 8.69 1.94 1.62
C GLU A 67 7.66 2.60 2.54
N LEU A 68 6.37 2.33 2.36
CA LEU A 68 5.31 2.84 3.22
C LEU A 68 5.52 2.44 4.69
N ILE A 69 5.80 1.17 4.96
CA ILE A 69 6.07 0.64 6.30
C ILE A 69 7.33 1.29 6.90
N THR A 70 8.40 1.43 6.12
CA THR A 70 9.66 2.02 6.57
C THR A 70 9.49 3.49 6.93
N LEU A 71 8.81 4.27 6.07
CA LEU A 71 8.49 5.66 6.35
C LEU A 71 7.68 5.77 7.63
N ARG A 72 6.65 4.93 7.81
CA ARG A 72 5.85 4.91 9.03
C ARG A 72 6.69 4.62 10.27
N LEU A 73 7.59 3.65 10.22
CA LEU A 73 8.51 3.32 11.32
C LEU A 73 9.45 4.47 11.67
N LEU A 74 10.04 5.14 10.67
CA LEU A 74 10.91 6.30 10.87
C LEU A 74 10.14 7.48 11.50
N HIS A 75 8.87 7.65 11.13
CA HIS A 75 8.01 8.66 11.74
C HIS A 75 7.62 8.32 13.18
N GLU A 76 7.33 7.07 13.50
CA GLU A 76 7.03 6.64 14.88
C GLU A 76 8.22 6.80 15.82
N THR A 77 9.44 6.71 15.29
CA THR A 77 10.69 6.89 16.03
C THR A 77 11.18 8.34 16.05
N SER A 78 10.54 9.25 15.31
CA SER A 78 10.94 10.65 15.21
C SER A 78 10.47 11.49 16.40
N PRO A 79 11.33 12.36 16.98
CA PRO A 79 10.95 13.24 18.09
C PRO A 79 9.94 14.33 17.70
N ASN A 80 9.82 14.65 16.40
CA ASN A 80 8.87 15.65 15.87
C ASN A 80 7.67 14.96 15.21
N LYS A 81 6.95 14.16 15.99
CA LYS A 81 5.78 13.39 15.56
C LYS A 81 4.62 14.30 15.16
N ASN A 82 4.45 14.58 13.87
CA ASN A 82 3.25 15.22 13.34
C ASN A 82 2.13 14.17 13.20
N LEU A 83 1.03 14.36 13.94
CA LEU A 83 0.02 13.32 14.19
C LEU A 83 -0.87 12.94 12.99
N ASN A 84 -0.95 13.78 11.95
CA ASN A 84 -1.98 13.67 10.92
C ASN A 84 -1.62 12.85 9.67
N MET A 85 -0.34 12.57 9.38
CA MET A 85 0.02 11.83 8.17
C MET A 85 0.05 10.29 8.33
N HIS A 86 -0.02 9.77 9.56
CA HIS A 86 0.43 8.40 9.87
C HIS A 86 -0.66 7.44 10.36
N LYS A 87 -1.93 7.77 10.16
CA LYS A 87 -3.06 6.89 10.54
C LYS A 87 -3.65 6.08 9.39
N LYS A 88 -3.21 6.33 8.15
CA LYS A 88 -3.70 5.64 6.96
C LYS A 88 -3.48 4.12 7.12
N PRO A 89 -4.53 3.28 7.16
CA PRO A 89 -4.37 1.86 7.38
C PRO A 89 -3.65 1.21 6.19
N VAL A 90 -2.72 0.32 6.50
CA VAL A 90 -2.06 -0.56 5.52
C VAL A 90 -2.56 -1.97 5.78
N ILE A 91 -3.20 -2.60 4.79
CA ILE A 91 -3.89 -3.88 4.97
C ILE A 91 -3.42 -4.85 3.88
N PHE A 92 -2.77 -5.93 4.31
CA PHE A 92 -2.50 -7.08 3.45
C PHE A 92 -3.77 -7.89 3.25
N VAL A 93 -4.16 -8.04 1.98
CA VAL A 93 -5.30 -8.87 1.58
C VAL A 93 -4.78 -10.29 1.37
N ASN A 94 -4.87 -11.12 2.39
CA ASN A 94 -4.23 -12.44 2.47
C ASN A 94 -5.10 -13.57 1.89
N THR A 95 -5.71 -13.33 0.73
CA THR A 95 -6.53 -14.34 0.05
C THR A 95 -5.71 -15.59 -0.25
N LEU A 96 -6.23 -16.76 0.10
CA LEU A 96 -5.56 -18.06 -0.08
C LEU A 96 -4.15 -18.12 0.55
N ASN A 97 -3.94 -17.38 1.64
CA ASN A 97 -2.69 -17.41 2.42
C ASN A 97 -1.45 -17.00 1.62
N PHE A 98 -1.64 -16.16 0.59
CA PHE A 98 -0.56 -15.75 -0.31
C PHE A 98 0.61 -15.07 0.43
N TRP A 99 0.32 -14.28 1.46
CA TRP A 99 1.32 -13.51 2.21
C TRP A 99 1.94 -14.27 3.39
N ASP A 100 1.44 -15.45 3.75
CA ASP A 100 1.96 -16.23 4.90
C ASP A 100 3.49 -16.40 4.85
N PRO A 101 4.13 -16.80 3.74
CA PRO A 101 5.58 -16.98 3.70
C PRO A 101 6.37 -15.68 3.95
N LEU A 102 5.81 -14.54 3.53
CA LEU A 102 6.41 -13.23 3.78
C LEU A 102 6.27 -12.86 5.26
N LEU A 103 5.09 -13.06 5.84
CA LEU A 103 4.81 -12.76 7.24
C LEU A 103 5.69 -13.60 8.18
N GLU A 104 5.88 -14.88 7.86
CA GLU A 104 6.83 -15.76 8.56
C GLU A 104 8.26 -15.24 8.46
N SER A 105 8.68 -14.77 7.29
CA SER A 105 10.02 -14.19 7.08
C SER A 105 10.22 -12.93 7.91
N LEU A 106 9.20 -12.06 7.99
CA LEU A 106 9.24 -10.85 8.82
C LEU A 106 9.30 -11.20 10.31
N GLU A 107 8.56 -12.21 10.75
CA GLU A 107 8.61 -12.70 12.14
C GLU A 107 10.02 -13.20 12.51
N ILE A 108 10.69 -13.93 11.61
CA ILE A 108 12.09 -14.33 11.81
C ILE A 108 12.99 -13.09 11.98
N MET A 109 12.83 -12.06 11.15
CA MET A 109 13.61 -10.82 11.27
C MET A 109 13.36 -10.08 12.59
N ILE A 110 12.12 -10.10 13.10
CA ILE A 110 11.78 -9.58 14.43
C ILE A 110 12.50 -10.38 15.53
N GLN A 111 12.45 -11.71 15.46
CA GLN A 111 13.09 -12.59 16.43
C GLN A 111 14.61 -12.42 16.46
N GLN A 112 15.21 -12.15 15.30
CA GLN A 112 16.64 -11.85 15.17
C GLN A 112 17.00 -10.39 15.47
N ASN A 113 16.03 -9.57 15.90
CA ASN A 113 16.20 -8.14 16.23
C ASN A 113 16.65 -7.25 15.05
N PHE A 114 16.40 -7.67 13.81
CA PHE A 114 16.59 -6.81 12.63
C PHE A 114 15.41 -5.83 12.46
N ILE A 115 14.23 -6.17 12.97
CA ILE A 115 13.04 -5.31 12.95
C ILE A 115 12.46 -5.21 14.36
N SER A 116 11.95 -4.02 14.73
CA SER A 116 11.23 -3.81 15.98
C SER A 116 9.96 -4.65 16.05
N ARG A 117 9.61 -5.14 17.25
CA ARG A 117 8.30 -5.80 17.50
C ARG A 117 7.10 -4.90 17.25
N SER A 118 7.30 -3.57 17.22
CA SER A 118 6.24 -2.63 16.84
C SER A 118 5.79 -2.77 15.38
N LEU A 119 6.49 -3.55 14.54
CA LEU A 119 6.08 -3.83 13.16
C LEU A 119 4.63 -4.32 13.04
N GLY A 120 4.18 -5.17 13.97
CA GLY A 120 2.80 -5.68 13.98
C GLY A 120 1.73 -4.60 14.21
N GLN A 121 2.12 -3.37 14.54
CA GLN A 121 1.24 -2.21 14.67
C GLN A 121 1.21 -1.36 13.38
N LEU A 122 2.09 -1.65 12.41
CA LEU A 122 2.27 -0.85 11.20
C LEU A 122 1.33 -1.26 10.06
N PHE A 123 0.86 -2.50 10.06
CA PHE A 123 -0.09 -3.02 9.07
C PHE A 123 -1.03 -4.06 9.69
N GLN A 124 -2.13 -4.33 8.99
CA GLN A 124 -3.08 -5.39 9.32
C GLN A 124 -3.05 -6.47 8.24
N VAL A 125 -3.46 -7.68 8.60
CA VAL A 125 -3.62 -8.80 7.67
C VAL A 125 -5.07 -9.25 7.76
N LYS A 126 -5.75 -9.32 6.61
CA LYS A 126 -7.17 -9.66 6.50
C LYS A 126 -7.40 -10.56 5.31
N GLU A 127 -8.21 -11.60 5.48
CA GLU A 127 -8.57 -12.54 4.40
C GLU A 127 -9.91 -12.16 3.76
N ASP A 128 -10.87 -11.68 4.54
CA ASP A 128 -12.22 -11.36 4.05
C ASP A 128 -12.31 -9.92 3.55
N LEU A 129 -12.56 -9.77 2.25
CA LEU A 129 -12.82 -8.47 1.62
C LEU A 129 -14.01 -7.72 2.24
N LYS A 130 -15.03 -8.42 2.74
CA LYS A 130 -16.17 -7.77 3.42
C LYS A 130 -15.75 -7.10 4.71
N GLU A 131 -14.90 -7.76 5.49
CA GLU A 131 -14.34 -7.20 6.71
C GLU A 131 -13.49 -5.96 6.39
N ILE A 132 -12.68 -6.02 5.34
CA ILE A 132 -11.87 -4.87 4.89
C ILE A 132 -12.77 -3.69 4.52
N VAL A 133 -13.82 -3.91 3.72
CA VAL A 133 -14.75 -2.85 3.32
C VAL A 133 -15.46 -2.24 4.54
N GLN A 134 -15.90 -3.07 5.49
CA GLN A 134 -16.52 -2.59 6.73
C GLN A 134 -15.55 -1.78 7.59
N LEU A 135 -14.28 -2.19 7.66
CA LEU A 135 -13.26 -1.47 8.39
C LEU A 135 -13.03 -0.08 7.79
N LEU A 136 -12.91 0.01 6.46
CA LEU A 136 -12.69 1.27 5.75
C LEU A 136 -13.92 2.19 5.73
N ALA A 137 -15.14 1.65 5.83
CA ALA A 137 -16.37 2.44 5.82
C ALA A 137 -16.68 3.14 7.17
N ASN A 138 -15.98 2.76 8.24
CA ASN A 138 -16.20 3.25 9.61
C ASN A 138 -15.10 4.21 10.11
N GLU A 139 -14.18 4.63 9.23
CA GLU A 139 -13.19 5.69 9.48
C GLU A 139 -13.69 7.06 9.00
#